data_AF-X0WU39-F1
#
_entry.id   AF-X0WU39-F1
#
_cell.length_a   1.000
_cell.length_b   1.000
_cell.length_c   1.000
_cell.angle_alpha   90.00
_cell.angle_beta   90.00
_cell.angle_gamma   90.00
#
_symmetry.space_group_name_H-M   'P 1'
#
loop_
_entity.id
_entity.type
_entity.pdbx_description
1 polymer ?
#
loop_
_entity_poly.entity_id
_entity_poly.type
_entity_poly.pdbx_seq_one_letter_code
_entity_poly.pdbx_strand_id
1 'polypeptide(L)'
;MIFNRCPGQNLSRKKIEDAVSERPCPYCRYPIEFFFDDVSRKCPKCGKRIEKDKDMLEKDFGCAIWCDAAEDCLGPATYAKIKKNK
;
A
#
# COMPACT_ATOMS: atom_id res chain seq x y z
N MET A 1 23.44 0.72 17.16
CA MET A 1 23.14 0.18 15.82
C MET A 1 21.67 0.48 15.52
N ILE A 2 21.42 1.49 14.70
CA ILE A 2 20.06 1.86 14.28
C ILE A 2 19.66 0.82 13.23
N PHE A 3 18.72 -0.07 13.59
CA PHE A 3 18.02 -0.87 12.59
C PHE A 3 17.40 0.11 11.59
N ASN A 4 17.82 0.04 10.32
CA ASN A 4 17.24 0.77 9.20
C ASN A 4 15.77 0.34 9.02
N ARG A 5 14.89 0.83 9.90
CA ARG A 5 13.45 0.65 9.77
C ARG A 5 13.03 1.50 8.59
N CYS A 6 12.43 0.85 7.58
CA CYS A 6 11.83 1.55 6.45
C CYS A 6 10.97 2.70 7.01
N PRO A 7 11.31 3.97 6.73
CA PRO A 7 10.61 5.10 7.34
C PRO A 7 9.15 5.16 6.85
N GLY A 8 8.85 4.52 5.72
CA GLY A 8 7.48 4.33 5.21
C GLY A 8 6.64 3.30 5.98
N GLN A 9 7.27 2.44 6.78
CA GLN A 9 6.59 1.51 7.70
C GLN A 9 6.30 2.15 9.08
N ASN A 10 6.67 3.42 9.28
CA ASN A 10 6.42 4.11 10.54
C ASN A 10 4.99 4.68 10.57
N LEU A 11 4.12 4.00 11.32
CA LEU A 11 2.73 4.40 11.56
C LEU A 11 2.59 5.84 12.10
N SER A 12 3.56 6.34 12.88
CA SER A 12 3.53 7.72 13.40
C SER A 12 3.61 8.79 12.32
N ARG A 13 4.02 8.44 11.10
CA ARG A 13 4.08 9.35 9.93
C ARG A 13 2.94 9.12 8.94
N LYS A 14 2.03 8.18 9.20
CA LYS A 14 0.83 7.93 8.40
C LYS A 14 -0.39 8.48 9.14
N LYS A 15 -1.29 9.11 8.40
CA LYS A 15 -2.62 9.40 8.93
C LYS A 15 -3.41 8.09 8.98
N ILE A 16 -4.24 7.93 10.01
CA ILE A 16 -5.05 6.71 10.21
C ILE A 16 -6.02 6.50 9.04
N GLU A 17 -6.54 7.59 8.47
CA GLU A 17 -7.39 7.59 7.28
C GLU A 17 -6.72 7.00 6.02
N ASP A 18 -5.38 7.09 5.93
CA ASP A 18 -4.60 6.53 4.82
C ASP A 18 -4.01 5.14 5.15
N ALA A 19 -4.26 4.62 6.36
CA ALA A 19 -3.71 3.35 6.82
C ALA A 19 -4.53 2.13 6.35
N VAL A 20 -5.81 2.35 6.02
CA VAL A 20 -6.74 1.31 5.59
C VAL A 20 -7.41 1.75 4.28
N SER A 21 -7.47 0.84 3.32
CA SER A 21 -8.19 1.03 2.06
C SER A 21 -9.24 -0.05 1.88
N GLU A 22 -10.46 0.33 1.57
CA GLU A 22 -11.57 -0.60 1.32
C GLU A 22 -11.77 -0.82 -0.19
N ARG A 23 -11.97 -2.08 -0.59
CA ARG A 23 -12.45 -2.44 -1.94
C ARG A 23 -13.44 -3.59 -1.90
N PRO A 24 -14.40 -3.64 -2.83
CA PRO A 24 -15.27 -4.80 -2.98
C PRO A 24 -14.47 -6.01 -3.52
N CYS A 25 -14.74 -7.17 -2.93
CA CYS A 25 -14.21 -8.44 -3.42
C CYS A 25 -14.64 -8.67 -4.89
N PRO A 26 -13.71 -8.96 -5.82
CA PRO A 26 -14.07 -9.18 -7.23
C PRO A 26 -14.98 -10.40 -7.46
N TYR A 27 -15.05 -11.32 -6.49
CA TYR A 27 -15.83 -12.55 -6.59
C TYR A 27 -17.21 -12.47 -5.94
N CYS A 28 -17.32 -11.81 -4.78
CA CYS A 28 -18.56 -11.81 -3.99
C CYS A 28 -19.05 -10.41 -3.60
N ARG A 29 -18.36 -9.36 -4.05
CA ARG A 29 -18.64 -7.93 -3.82
C ARG A 29 -18.64 -7.49 -2.36
N TYR A 30 -18.21 -8.36 -1.44
CA TYR A 30 -18.08 -8.00 -0.03
C TYR A 30 -16.97 -6.96 0.17
N PRO A 31 -17.18 -5.89 0.95
CA PRO A 31 -16.12 -4.92 1.25
C PRO A 31 -14.99 -5.59 2.01
N ILE A 32 -13.77 -5.48 1.48
CA ILE A 32 -12.55 -5.97 2.09
C ILE A 32 -11.70 -4.76 2.44
N GLU A 33 -11.35 -4.66 3.71
CA GLU A 33 -10.37 -3.71 4.21
C GLU A 33 -8.98 -4.31 4.04
N PHE A 34 -8.10 -3.53 3.43
CA PHE A 34 -6.67 -3.81 3.31
C PHE A 34 -5.88 -2.78 4.10
N PHE A 35 -4.97 -3.24 4.94
CA PHE A 35 -4.03 -2.38 5.65
C PHE A 35 -2.84 -2.04 4.76
N PHE A 36 -2.16 -0.93 5.00
CA PHE A 36 -1.05 -0.48 4.15
C PHE A 36 0.09 -1.51 3.96
N ASP A 37 0.28 -2.42 4.91
CA ASP A 37 1.26 -3.50 4.86
C ASP A 37 0.71 -4.81 4.27
N ASP A 38 -0.61 -4.93 4.08
CA ASP A 38 -1.21 -6.11 3.46
C ASP A 38 -0.86 -6.17 1.97
N VAL A 39 -0.14 -7.20 1.55
CA VAL A 39 0.07 -7.53 0.12
C VAL A 39 -1.12 -8.32 -0.44
N SER A 40 -1.76 -9.13 0.41
CA SER A 40 -2.95 -9.90 0.05
C SER A 40 -3.76 -10.28 1.28
N ARG A 41 -5.09 -10.34 1.13
CA ARG A 41 -6.03 -10.70 2.19
C ARG A 41 -7.01 -11.78 1.74
N LYS A 42 -7.45 -12.59 2.70
CA LYS A 42 -8.54 -13.53 2.49
C LYS A 42 -9.88 -12.79 2.63
N CYS A 43 -10.76 -12.90 1.64
CA CYS A 43 -12.11 -12.36 1.75
C CYS A 43 -12.85 -13.07 2.90
N PRO A 44 -13.40 -12.35 3.89
CA PRO A 44 -14.09 -12.96 5.03
C PRO A 44 -15.41 -13.65 4.62
N LYS A 45 -16.02 -13.24 3.49
CA LYS A 45 -17.28 -13.82 3.00
C LYS A 45 -17.09 -15.05 2.11
N CYS A 46 -16.21 -14.99 1.12
CA CYS A 46 -16.06 -16.09 0.14
C CYS A 46 -14.79 -16.92 0.33
N GLY A 47 -13.89 -16.53 1.22
CA GLY A 47 -12.66 -17.26 1.52
C GLY A 47 -11.58 -17.23 0.43
N LYS A 48 -11.81 -16.56 -0.70
CA LYS A 48 -10.79 -16.38 -1.74
C LYS A 48 -9.72 -15.40 -1.30
N ARG A 49 -8.47 -15.67 -1.68
CA ARG A 49 -7.34 -14.75 -1.48
C ARG A 49 -7.37 -13.67 -2.56
N ILE A 50 -7.38 -12.43 -2.13
CA ILE A 50 -7.41 -11.24 -2.97
C ILE A 50 -6.09 -10.53 -2.76
N GLU A 51 -5.35 -10.31 -3.84
CA GLU A 51 -4.13 -9.51 -3.82
C GLU A 51 -4.50 -8.04 -3.91
N LYS A 52 -3.69 -7.17 -3.28
CA LYS A 52 -3.86 -5.74 -3.52
C LYS A 52 -3.61 -5.46 -5.00
N ASP A 53 -4.49 -4.67 -5.56
CA ASP A 53 -4.37 -4.11 -6.90
C ASP A 53 -3.27 -3.01 -6.91
N LYS A 54 -2.68 -2.75 -8.08
CA LYS A 54 -1.58 -1.80 -8.26
C LYS A 54 -1.96 -0.40 -7.77
N ASP A 55 -3.18 0.04 -8.02
CA ASP A 55 -3.67 1.35 -7.53
C ASP A 55 -3.73 1.43 -6.00
N MET A 56 -3.93 0.31 -5.29
CA MET A 56 -3.88 0.28 -3.82
C MET A 56 -2.44 0.26 -3.30
N LEU A 57 -1.56 -0.51 -3.95
CA LEU A 57 -0.13 -0.49 -3.66
C LEU A 57 0.46 0.92 -3.81
N GLU A 58 0.05 1.67 -4.83
CA GLU A 58 0.50 3.05 -5.05
C GLU A 58 0.14 3.99 -3.89
N LYS A 59 -1.01 3.78 -3.22
CA LYS A 59 -1.38 4.52 -2.00
C LYS A 59 -0.55 4.12 -0.79
N ASP A 60 -0.11 2.87 -0.70
CA ASP A 60 0.75 2.40 0.38
C ASP A 60 2.12 3.07 0.34
N PHE A 61 2.61 3.37 -0.88
CA PHE A 61 3.86 4.07 -1.16
C PHE A 61 3.78 5.59 -1.00
N GLY A 62 2.89 6.13 -0.15
CA GLY A 62 2.94 7.55 0.22
C GLY A 62 4.30 8.01 0.77
N CYS A 63 5.14 7.08 1.24
CA CYS A 63 6.54 7.34 1.59
C CYS A 63 7.41 7.75 0.39
N ALA A 64 7.08 7.29 -0.82
CA ALA A 64 7.83 7.60 -2.02
C ALA A 64 7.86 9.10 -2.33
N ILE A 65 6.87 9.86 -1.86
CA ILE A 65 6.78 11.30 -2.09
C ILE A 65 7.93 12.07 -1.41
N TRP A 66 8.41 11.59 -0.26
CA TRP A 66 9.39 12.29 0.57
C TRP A 66 10.63 11.46 0.91
N CYS A 67 10.64 10.16 0.61
CA CYS A 67 11.77 9.29 0.91
C CYS A 67 12.82 9.34 -0.20
N ASP A 68 14.04 9.73 0.15
CA ASP A 68 15.16 9.83 -0.80
C ASP A 68 15.56 8.48 -1.44
N ALA A 69 15.31 7.36 -0.74
CA ALA A 69 15.60 6.02 -1.24
C ALA A 69 14.45 5.39 -2.05
N ALA A 70 13.38 6.14 -2.35
CA ALA A 70 12.18 5.59 -2.97
C ALA A 70 12.39 5.10 -4.41
N GLU A 71 13.24 5.78 -5.19
CA GLU A 71 13.53 5.41 -6.57
C GLU A 71 14.23 4.05 -6.65
N ASP A 72 15.21 3.82 -5.77
CA ASP A 72 15.96 2.55 -5.66
C ASP A 72 15.08 1.42 -5.10
N CYS A 73 14.22 1.74 -4.13
CA CYS A 73 13.32 0.77 -3.49
C CYS A 73 12.20 0.27 -4.42
N LEU A 74 11.57 1.15 -5.19
CA LEU A 74 10.40 0.84 -6.03
C LEU A 74 10.75 0.61 -7.50
N GLY A 75 11.96 1.02 -7.90
CA GLY A 75 12.40 1.08 -9.28
C GLY A 75 11.86 2.32 -10.01
N PRO A 76 12.59 2.82 -11.02
CA PRO A 76 12.29 4.08 -11.70
C PRO A 76 10.93 4.09 -12.41
N ALA A 77 10.50 2.95 -12.96
CA ALA A 77 9.22 2.83 -13.66
C ALA A 77 8.01 2.96 -12.73
N THR A 78 8.10 2.42 -11.51
CA THR A 78 7.04 2.52 -10.49
C THR A 78 7.07 3.91 -9.85
N TYR A 79 8.27 4.41 -9.51
CA TYR A 79 8.45 5.72 -8.90
C TYR A 79 7.93 6.86 -9.80
N ALA A 80 8.17 6.78 -11.11
CA ALA A 80 7.68 7.75 -12.07
C ALA A 80 6.14 7.82 -12.16
N LYS A 81 5.43 6.72 -11.87
CA LYS A 81 3.95 6.70 -11.86
C LYS A 81 3.40 7.41 -10.62
N ILE A 82 4.00 7.14 -9.46
CA ILE A 82 3.63 7.80 -8.21
C ILE A 82 3.86 9.31 -8.30
N LYS A 83 4.96 9.75 -8.91
CA LYS A 83 5.30 11.19 -9.07
C LYS A 83 4.40 11.92 -10.09
N LYS A 84 3.81 11.22 -11.06
CA LYS A 84 2.94 11.80 -12.11
C LYS A 84 1.52 12.12 -11.63
N ASN A 85 1.07 11.53 -10.51
CA ASN A 85 -0.26 11.74 -9.93
C ASN A 85 -0.28 12.90 -8.88
N LYS A 86 0.66 13.84 -8.96
CA LYS A 86 0.75 15.02 -8.09
C LYS A 86 0.14 16.25 -8.76
#